data_AF-A0A0F8W7T1-F1
#
_entry.id   AF-A0A0F8W7T1-F1
#
_cell.length_a   1.000
_cell.length_b   1.000
_cell.length_c   1.000
_cell.angle_alpha   90.00
_cell.angle_beta   90.00
_cell.angle_gamma   90.00
#
_symmetry.space_group_name_H-M   'P 1'
#
loop_
_entity.id
_entity.type
_entity.pdbx_description
1 polymer ?
#
loop_
_entity_poly.entity_id
_entity_poly.type
_entity_poly.pdbx_seq_one_letter_code
_entity_poly.pdbx_strand_id
1 'polypeptide(L)'
;MAIQIGTGVTFTKGSISGNVTNIAASGASRPSIPTGHLDSTVTMPFIPGQLTDWGSITMDFNFDADTDGTTWLAEAQTTATDLVISFNDAGSTTFTVAAFTTDHDPFTVPLEDLVTASMTWKMAGIPAWGP
;
A
#
# COMPACT_ATOMS: atom_id res chain seq x y z
N MET A 1 -11.23 -9.04 -6.35
CA MET A 1 -11.98 -9.39 -5.12
C MET A 1 -11.60 -8.35 -4.09
N ALA A 2 -12.49 -7.41 -3.78
CA ALA A 2 -12.31 -6.52 -2.65
C ALA A 2 -12.55 -7.37 -1.41
N ILE A 3 -11.52 -7.59 -0.62
CA ILE A 3 -11.65 -8.25 0.67
C ILE A 3 -12.30 -7.19 1.57
N GLN A 4 -13.56 -7.38 1.96
CA GLN A 4 -14.21 -6.49 2.90
C GLN A 4 -13.54 -6.73 4.25
N ILE A 5 -12.60 -5.86 4.58
CA ILE A 5 -11.92 -5.87 5.85
C ILE A 5 -12.82 -5.15 6.86
N GLY A 6 -13.66 -5.92 7.54
CA GLY A 6 -14.53 -5.43 8.61
C GLY A 6 -13.76 -5.19 9.91
N THR A 7 -14.25 -4.21 10.68
CA THR A 7 -13.95 -3.87 12.09
C THR A 7 -12.73 -4.57 12.72
N GLY A 8 -11.62 -3.85 12.81
CA GLY A 8 -10.44 -4.27 13.56
C GLY A 8 -9.13 -4.27 12.78
N VAL A 9 -9.14 -3.92 11.49
CA VAL A 9 -7.88 -3.71 10.77
C VAL A 9 -7.48 -2.25 10.85
N THR A 10 -6.26 -2.05 11.30
CA THR A 10 -5.67 -0.73 11.44
C THR A 10 -4.40 -0.66 10.62
N PHE A 11 -4.01 0.55 10.25
CA PHE A 11 -2.69 0.78 9.69
C PHE A 11 -1.90 1.75 10.55
N THR A 12 -0.59 1.70 10.44
CA THR A 12 0.31 2.70 11.01
C THR A 12 1.43 3.02 10.03
N LYS A 13 1.72 4.30 9.85
CA LYS A 13 2.85 4.79 9.06
C LYS A 13 3.42 6.05 9.72
N GLY A 14 4.55 5.92 10.40
CA GLY A 14 5.08 7.00 11.23
C GLY A 14 4.12 7.33 12.38
N SER A 15 3.67 8.58 12.48
CA SER A 15 2.70 9.04 13.47
C SER A 15 1.23 8.76 13.10
N ILE A 16 0.99 8.36 11.85
CA ILE A 16 -0.34 8.23 11.26
C ILE A 16 -0.91 6.86 11.62
N SER A 17 -2.16 6.83 12.09
CA SER A 17 -2.93 5.60 12.28
C SER A 17 -4.42 5.82 12.01
N GLY A 18 -5.11 4.77 11.58
CA GLY A 18 -6.54 4.81 11.29
C GLY A 18 -7.10 3.41 11.07
N ASN A 19 -8.43 3.31 11.06
CA ASN A 19 -9.10 2.04 10.75
C ASN A 19 -9.29 1.91 9.25
N VAL A 20 -8.88 0.77 8.72
CA VAL A 20 -8.95 0.48 7.29
C VAL A 20 -10.32 -0.10 6.97
N THR A 21 -10.99 0.48 5.98
CA THR A 21 -12.30 0.00 5.49
C THR A 21 -12.16 -0.83 4.22
N ASN A 22 -11.11 -0.57 3.43
CA ASN A 22 -10.84 -1.28 2.19
C ASN A 22 -9.35 -1.23 1.84
N ILE A 23 -8.85 -2.31 1.23
CA ILE A 23 -7.48 -2.44 0.74
C ILE A 23 -7.52 -2.95 -0.70
N ALA A 24 -6.90 -2.22 -1.61
CA ALA A 24 -6.68 -2.61 -2.98
C ALA A 24 -5.18 -2.60 -3.30
N ALA A 25 -4.59 -3.77 -3.53
CA ALA A 25 -3.20 -3.88 -3.99
C ALA A 25 -3.16 -4.01 -5.52
N SER A 26 -2.30 -3.24 -6.17
CA SER A 26 -1.92 -3.52 -7.55
C SER A 26 -0.99 -4.74 -7.56
N GLY A 27 -1.10 -5.60 -8.57
CA GLY A 27 -0.24 -6.78 -8.69
C GLY A 27 1.24 -6.43 -8.79
N ALA A 28 2.10 -7.36 -8.34
CA ALA A 28 3.53 -7.26 -8.53
C ALA A 28 3.89 -7.47 -10.01
N SER A 29 4.87 -6.72 -10.50
CA SER A 29 5.39 -6.84 -11.86
C SER A 29 6.91 -7.01 -11.84
N ARG A 30 7.42 -7.69 -12.85
CA ARG A 30 8.86 -7.90 -13.02
C ARG A 30 9.23 -7.60 -14.48
N PRO A 31 10.15 -6.66 -14.73
CA PRO A 31 10.61 -6.39 -16.08
C PRO A 31 11.34 -7.62 -16.62
N SER A 32 11.06 -8.02 -17.86
CA SER A 32 11.78 -9.07 -18.57
C SER A 32 12.46 -8.48 -19.80
N ILE A 33 13.75 -8.77 -19.99
CA ILE A 33 14.46 -8.34 -21.20
C ILE A 33 14.36 -9.48 -22.22
N PRO A 34 13.80 -9.23 -23.42
CA PRO A 34 13.88 -10.19 -24.51
C PRO A 34 15.32 -10.23 -25.02
N THR A 35 15.98 -11.38 -24.94
CA THR A 35 17.37 -11.55 -25.41
C THR A 35 17.45 -12.26 -26.76
N GLY A 36 16.32 -12.51 -27.42
CA GLY A 36 16.25 -13.09 -28.76
C GLY A 36 16.38 -12.03 -29.86
N HIS A 37 17.11 -12.36 -30.93
CA HIS A 37 17.08 -11.59 -32.17
C HIS A 37 15.73 -11.81 -32.89
N LEU A 38 15.19 -10.78 -33.55
CA LEU A 38 13.89 -10.80 -34.25
C LEU A 38 13.77 -11.91 -35.32
N ASP A 39 14.91 -12.42 -35.78
CA ASP A 39 15.04 -13.40 -36.86
C ASP A 39 15.22 -14.85 -36.36
N SER A 40 15.09 -15.08 -35.04
CA SER A 40 15.14 -16.43 -34.45
C SER A 40 13.78 -17.12 -34.56
N THR A 41 13.73 -18.25 -35.25
CA THR A 41 12.53 -19.11 -35.40
C THR A 41 12.30 -20.07 -34.23
N VAL A 42 13.22 -20.14 -33.25
CA VAL A 42 13.19 -21.12 -32.17
C VAL A 42 13.29 -20.40 -30.83
N THR A 43 12.13 -20.00 -30.29
CA THR A 43 11.89 -19.45 -28.93
C THR A 43 12.67 -18.18 -28.55
N MET A 44 11.96 -17.16 -28.05
CA MET A 44 12.57 -16.00 -27.40
C MET A 44 12.86 -16.33 -25.92
N PRO A 45 14.13 -16.47 -25.49
CA PRO A 45 14.45 -16.56 -24.09
C PRO A 45 14.19 -15.22 -23.39
N PHE A 46 13.55 -15.28 -22.23
CA PHE A 46 13.33 -14.14 -21.35
C PHE A 46 14.22 -14.29 -20.13
N ILE A 47 15.07 -13.29 -19.88
CA ILE A 47 15.80 -13.19 -18.61
C ILE A 47 15.01 -12.20 -17.74
N PRO A 48 14.39 -12.66 -16.64
CA PRO A 48 13.65 -11.75 -15.78
C PRO A 48 14.63 -10.89 -14.98
N GLY A 49 14.42 -9.58 -14.97
CA GLY A 49 15.29 -8.59 -14.32
C GLY A 49 15.36 -8.80 -12.81
N GLN A 50 16.46 -8.41 -12.16
CA GLN A 50 16.66 -8.71 -10.73
C GLN A 50 15.73 -7.90 -9.80
N LEU A 51 15.15 -6.81 -10.29
CA LEU A 51 14.27 -5.95 -9.51
C LEU A 51 12.81 -6.35 -9.72
N THR A 52 12.15 -6.77 -8.65
CA THR A 52 10.70 -6.96 -8.59
C THR A 52 10.07 -5.66 -8.09
N ASP A 53 9.10 -5.13 -8.85
CA ASP A 53 8.25 -4.05 -8.38
C ASP A 53 7.00 -4.67 -7.76
N TRP A 54 6.86 -4.55 -6.45
CA TRP A 54 5.71 -5.10 -5.72
C TRP A 54 4.41 -4.35 -6.02
N GLY A 55 4.46 -3.17 -6.64
CA GLY A 55 3.30 -2.38 -7.01
C GLY A 55 2.96 -1.29 -5.98
N SER A 56 1.69 -0.91 -5.94
CA SER A 56 1.10 0.05 -5.02
C SER A 56 -0.05 -0.58 -4.21
N ILE A 57 -0.34 0.01 -3.07
CA ILE A 57 -1.50 -0.30 -2.24
C ILE A 57 -2.32 0.98 -2.12
N THR A 58 -3.60 0.90 -2.46
CA THR A 58 -4.59 1.92 -2.15
C THR A 58 -5.40 1.45 -0.95
N MET A 59 -5.52 2.28 0.09
CA MET A 59 -6.41 1.98 1.21
C MET A 59 -7.37 3.13 1.44
N ASP A 60 -8.61 2.73 1.69
CA ASP A 60 -9.64 3.61 2.23
C ASP A 60 -9.66 3.41 3.75
N PHE A 61 -9.64 4.51 4.49
CA PHE A 61 -9.58 4.47 5.94
C PHE A 61 -10.36 5.62 6.57
N ASN A 62 -10.65 5.46 7.86
CA ASN A 62 -11.25 6.48 8.67
C ASN A 62 -10.43 6.77 9.94
N PHE A 63 -10.52 8.01 10.40
CA PHE A 63 -9.83 8.50 11.58
C PHE A 63 -10.63 9.60 12.26
N ASP A 64 -10.23 9.94 13.49
CA ASP A 64 -10.89 10.94 14.32
C ASP A 64 -10.71 12.35 13.74
N ALA A 65 -11.79 13.15 13.69
CA ALA A 65 -11.76 14.53 13.20
C ALA A 65 -10.89 15.48 14.02
N ASP A 66 -10.62 15.16 15.29
CA ASP A 66 -9.69 15.91 16.14
C ASP A 66 -8.22 15.65 15.76
N THR A 67 -7.95 14.68 14.88
CA THR A 67 -6.58 14.43 14.39
C THR A 67 -6.25 15.37 13.24
N ASP A 68 -5.15 16.11 13.37
CA ASP A 68 -4.69 17.02 12.32
C ASP A 68 -4.21 16.26 11.07
N GLY A 69 -5.13 16.06 10.12
CA GLY A 69 -4.84 15.44 8.83
C GLY A 69 -3.89 16.26 7.94
N THR A 70 -3.66 17.55 8.23
CA THR A 70 -2.77 18.38 7.40
C THR A 70 -1.29 18.07 7.63
N THR A 71 -0.91 17.69 8.86
CA THR A 71 0.42 17.17 9.18
C THR A 71 0.66 15.81 8.52
N TRP A 72 -0.40 15.01 8.33
CA TRP A 72 -0.33 13.70 7.66
C TRP A 72 0.12 13.82 6.20
N LEU A 73 -0.36 14.82 5.46
CA LEU A 73 0.03 15.06 4.08
C LEU A 73 1.45 15.59 3.94
N ALA A 74 1.92 16.35 4.94
CA ALA A 74 3.29 16.85 4.98
C ALA A 74 4.30 15.72 5.27
N GLU A 75 3.98 14.79 6.18
CA GLU A 75 4.82 13.61 6.48
C GLU A 75 4.72 12.51 5.41
N ALA A 76 3.62 12.46 4.67
CA ALA A 76 3.39 11.49 3.61
C ALA A 76 4.31 11.62 2.39
N GLN A 77 5.10 12.69 2.25
CA GLN A 77 5.77 13.02 0.99
C GLN A 77 7.27 12.65 0.97
N THR A 78 7.63 11.95 -0.12
CA THR A 78 8.97 11.61 -0.66
C THR A 78 9.81 10.51 0.00
N THR A 79 9.67 10.24 1.30
CA THR A 79 10.53 9.22 1.96
C THR A 79 9.80 7.91 2.19
N ALA A 80 10.37 6.82 1.65
CA ALA A 80 9.89 5.47 1.93
C ALA A 80 10.10 5.14 3.40
N THR A 81 9.01 4.87 4.11
CA THR A 81 8.97 4.53 5.54
C THR A 81 8.05 3.34 5.73
N ASP A 82 8.18 2.65 6.86
CA ASP A 82 7.40 1.45 7.12
C ASP A 82 5.91 1.76 7.22
N LEU A 83 5.15 1.12 6.33
CA LEU A 83 3.70 0.98 6.39
C LEU A 83 3.40 -0.37 7.02
N VAL A 84 2.72 -0.36 8.16
CA VAL A 84 2.29 -1.55 8.88
C VAL A 84 0.78 -1.63 8.80
N ILE A 85 0.25 -2.76 8.34
CA ILE A 85 -1.18 -3.10 8.34
C ILE A 85 -1.36 -4.21 9.36
N SER A 86 -2.17 -3.97 10.38
CA SER A 86 -2.42 -4.92 11.47
C SER A 86 -3.80 -5.51 11.31
N PHE A 87 -3.88 -6.84 11.21
CA PHE A 87 -5.13 -7.57 11.13
C PHE A 87 -5.52 -8.09 12.50
N ASN A 88 -6.72 -7.76 12.97
CA ASN A 88 -7.25 -8.30 14.23
C ASN A 88 -7.79 -9.73 14.03
N ASP A 89 -6.90 -10.65 13.64
CA ASP A 89 -7.15 -12.07 13.61
C ASP A 89 -6.54 -12.77 14.85
N ALA A 90 -6.82 -14.06 15.02
CA ALA A 90 -6.31 -14.84 16.16
C ALA A 90 -4.77 -14.95 16.18
N GLY A 91 -4.11 -14.68 15.05
CA GLY A 91 -2.66 -14.68 14.92
C GLY A 91 -2.03 -13.31 15.09
N SER A 92 -2.83 -12.25 15.28
CA SER A 92 -2.40 -10.84 15.27
C SER A 92 -1.60 -10.47 14.02
N THR A 93 -1.95 -11.06 12.86
CA THR A 93 -1.14 -10.95 11.64
C THR A 93 -0.82 -9.51 11.28
N THR A 94 0.46 -9.25 11.00
CA THR A 94 0.94 -7.95 10.53
C THR A 94 1.53 -8.04 9.13
N PHE A 95 1.25 -7.04 8.31
CA PHE A 95 1.87 -6.84 7.01
C PHE A 95 2.71 -5.57 7.05
N THR A 96 4.00 -5.68 6.77
CA THR A 96 4.93 -4.56 6.84
C THR A 96 5.65 -4.37 5.52
N VAL A 97 5.67 -3.14 5.01
CA VAL A 97 6.42 -2.79 3.80
C VAL A 97 6.89 -1.33 3.85
N ALA A 98 8.13 -1.07 3.44
CA ALA A 98 8.57 0.30 3.22
C ALA A 98 7.83 0.90 2.02
N ALA A 99 7.10 1.99 2.22
CA ALA A 99 6.27 2.62 1.20
C ALA A 99 6.27 4.16 1.31
N PHE A 100 6.02 4.82 0.18
CA PHE A 100 5.85 6.27 0.11
C PHE A 100 4.52 6.60 -0.58
N THR A 101 3.91 7.72 -0.20
CA THR A 101 2.61 8.13 -0.74
C THR A 101 2.79 8.69 -2.14
N THR A 102 1.99 8.21 -3.09
CA THR A 102 1.95 8.73 -4.47
C THR A 102 0.71 9.55 -4.74
N ASP A 103 -0.40 9.23 -4.10
CA ASP A 103 -1.67 9.90 -4.30
C ASP A 103 -2.52 9.91 -3.02
N HIS A 104 -3.38 10.91 -2.87
CA HIS A 104 -4.31 11.04 -1.77
C HIS A 104 -5.56 11.81 -2.21
N ASP A 105 -6.72 11.33 -1.79
CA ASP A 105 -7.96 12.09 -1.92
C ASP A 105 -8.06 13.12 -0.79
N PRO A 106 -8.76 14.25 -1.02
CA PRO A 106 -8.97 15.25 0.01
C PRO A 106 -9.73 14.63 1.18
N PHE A 107 -9.25 14.93 2.39
CA PHE A 107 -9.95 14.58 3.62
C PHE A 107 -11.35 15.21 3.59
N THR A 108 -12.36 14.35 3.52
CA THR A 108 -13.74 14.77 3.67
C THR A 108 -14.14 14.43 5.09
N VAL A 109 -14.80 15.37 5.76
CA VAL A 109 -15.44 15.13 7.06
C VAL A 109 -16.90 14.78 6.75
N PRO A 110 -17.24 13.49 6.51
CA PRO A 110 -18.63 13.09 6.50
C PRO A 110 -19.23 13.31 7.91
N LEU A 111 -20.52 13.60 7.91
CA LEU A 111 -21.33 13.74 9.13
C LEU A 111 -21.08 12.52 10.04
N GLU A 112 -20.86 12.75 11.34
CA GLU A 112 -20.54 11.78 12.42
C GLU A 112 -19.10 11.80 13.01
N ASP A 113 -18.33 12.88 12.83
CA ASP A 113 -17.04 13.10 13.55
C ASP A 113 -15.91 12.12 13.18
N LEU A 114 -16.11 11.36 12.09
CA LEU A 114 -15.08 10.54 11.46
C LEU A 114 -14.70 11.16 10.13
N VAL A 115 -13.40 11.30 9.89
CA VAL A 115 -12.85 11.72 8.61
C VAL A 115 -12.62 10.48 7.77
N THR A 116 -13.09 10.51 6.52
CA THR A 116 -12.83 9.46 5.54
C THR A 116 -11.79 9.92 4.53
N ALA A 117 -10.82 9.05 4.24
CA ALA A 117 -9.75 9.33 3.30
C ALA A 117 -9.37 8.10 2.50
N SER A 118 -8.86 8.34 1.28
CA SER A 118 -8.23 7.33 0.44
C SER A 118 -6.80 7.77 0.15
N MET A 119 -5.84 6.86 0.31
CA MET A 119 -4.44 7.12 -0.03
C MET A 119 -3.86 5.95 -0.81
N THR A 120 -2.98 6.26 -1.75
CA THR A 120 -2.20 5.29 -2.52
C THR A 120 -0.73 5.39 -2.15
N TRP A 121 -0.16 4.26 -1.74
CA TRP A 121 1.26 4.11 -1.42
C TRP A 121 1.96 3.21 -2.43
N LYS A 122 3.12 3.64 -2.92
CA LYS A 122 4.02 2.81 -3.72
C LYS A 122 4.97 2.06 -2.80
N MET A 123 5.06 0.74 -2.99
CA MET A 123 5.99 -0.10 -2.24
C MET A 123 7.42 0.08 -2.76
N ALA A 124 8.35 0.34 -1.85
CA ALA A 124 9.77 0.52 -2.12
C ALA A 124 10.63 -0.62 -1.55
N GLY A 125 10.06 -1.48 -0.69
CA GLY A 125 10.73 -2.61 -0.07
C GLY A 125 10.07 -3.96 -0.39
N ILE A 126 10.67 -5.03 0.15
CA ILE A 126 10.07 -6.37 0.11
C ILE A 126 9.02 -6.42 1.22
N PRO A 127 7.75 -6.75 0.91
CA PRO A 127 6.73 -6.93 1.93
C PRO A 127 7.03 -8.15 2.80
N ALA A 128 6.82 -8.00 4.10
CA ALA A 128 6.99 -9.05 5.09
C ALA A 128 5.67 -9.31 5.83
N TRP A 129 5.43 -10.58 6.16
CA TRP A 129 4.33 -11.01 6.99
C TRP A 129 4.86 -11.42 8.36
N GLY A 130 4.30 -10.83 9.41
CA GLY A 130 4.56 -11.15 10.80
C GLY A 130 3.33 -11.75 11.49
N PRO A 131 3.53 -12.40 12.65
CA PRO A 131 2.46 -12.59 13.62
C PRO A 131 2.10 -11.26 14.31
#